data_AF-A0A357VNK3-F1
#
_entry.id   AF-A0A357VNK3-F1
#
_cell.length_a   1.000
_cell.length_b   1.000
_cell.length_c   1.000
_cell.angle_alpha   90.00
_cell.angle_beta   90.00
_cell.angle_gamma   90.00
#
_symmetry.space_group_name_H-M   'P 1'
#
loop_
_entity.id
_entity.type
_entity.pdbx_description
1 polymer ?
#
loop_
_entity_poly.entity_id
_entity_poly.type
_entity_poly.pdbx_seq_one_letter_code
_entity_poly.pdbx_strand_id
1 'polypeptide(L)'
;LARLVTAEADGEPYQAKVAVAAVVINRVKSGIFPNTIKDVIYQVDAWGNYQFTPVLNGWINRPASTDAIAAARDALNGIDPTNGALYYFDQSSTNAWLWSLPIAARIGNMVFCYGK
;
A
#
# COMPACT_ATOMS: atom_id res chain seq x y z
N LEU A 1 7.16 6.24 -4.03
CA LEU A 1 6.08 6.24 -3.03
C LEU A 1 4.84 6.97 -3.52
N ALA A 2 4.83 8.30 -3.65
CA ALA A 2 3.63 9.06 -4.06
C ALA A 2 2.99 8.58 -5.37
N ARG A 3 3.81 8.23 -6.38
CA ARG A 3 3.30 7.64 -7.64
C ARG A 3 2.55 6.33 -7.42
N LEU A 4 3.00 5.48 -6.49
CA LEU A 4 2.29 4.26 -6.11
C LEU A 4 0.99 4.59 -5.37
N VAL A 5 0.99 5.61 -4.51
CA VAL A 5 -0.23 6.02 -3.78
C VAL A 5 -1.30 6.53 -4.75
N THR A 6 -0.92 7.37 -5.72
CA THR A 6 -1.80 7.70 -6.85
C THR A 6 -2.20 6.42 -7.57
N ALA A 7 -1.25 5.49 -7.74
CA ALA A 7 -1.51 4.28 -8.49
C ALA A 7 -2.58 3.34 -7.87
N GLU A 8 -2.75 3.42 -6.57
CA GLU A 8 -3.53 2.44 -5.79
C GLU A 8 -4.76 3.06 -5.13
N ALA A 9 -4.79 4.38 -4.90
CA ALA A 9 -5.77 5.02 -4.03
C ALA A 9 -6.20 6.43 -4.47
N ASP A 10 -6.02 6.83 -5.74
CA ASP A 10 -6.30 8.23 -6.15
C ASP A 10 -7.77 8.64 -5.95
N GLY A 11 -8.71 7.70 -6.16
CA GLY A 11 -10.15 7.87 -5.97
C GLY A 11 -10.63 7.66 -4.53
N GLU A 12 -9.74 7.31 -3.61
CA GLU A 12 -10.08 7.03 -2.21
C GLU A 12 -9.93 8.29 -1.33
N PRO A 13 -10.53 8.31 -0.12
CA PRO A 13 -10.35 9.40 0.83
C PRO A 13 -8.87 9.62 1.16
N TYR A 14 -8.50 10.86 1.52
CA TYR A 14 -7.11 11.21 1.85
C TYR A 14 -6.48 10.25 2.88
N GLN A 15 -7.23 9.87 3.92
CA GLN A 15 -6.76 8.95 4.94
C GLN A 15 -6.39 7.55 4.39
N ALA A 16 -7.08 7.07 3.35
CA ALA A 16 -6.73 5.82 2.66
C ALA A 16 -5.43 5.96 1.85
N LYS A 17 -5.20 7.13 1.22
CA LYS A 17 -3.93 7.45 0.55
C LYS A 17 -2.75 7.40 1.54
N VAL A 18 -2.94 7.97 2.75
CA VAL A 18 -1.95 7.90 3.83
C VAL A 18 -1.73 6.45 4.27
N ALA A 19 -2.81 5.68 4.44
CA ALA A 19 -2.75 4.28 4.83
C ALA A 19 -1.99 3.39 3.83
N VAL A 20 -2.19 3.56 2.51
CA VAL A 20 -1.42 2.85 1.48
C VAL A 20 0.08 3.19 1.58
N ALA A 21 0.41 4.47 1.75
CA ALA A 21 1.79 4.89 1.94
C ALA A 21 2.40 4.28 3.23
N ALA A 22 1.63 4.25 4.31
CA ALA A 22 2.04 3.67 5.58
C ALA A 22 2.29 2.16 5.47
N VAL A 23 1.47 1.40 4.75
CA VAL A 23 1.71 -0.03 4.50
C VAL A 23 3.07 -0.26 3.84
N VAL A 24 3.45 0.55 2.84
CA VAL A 24 4.78 0.43 2.22
C VAL A 24 5.91 0.66 3.23
N ILE A 25 5.75 1.65 4.12
CA ILE A 25 6.72 1.95 5.17
C ILE A 25 6.76 0.83 6.22
N ASN A 26 5.60 0.27 6.59
CA ASN A 26 5.49 -0.84 7.53
C ASN A 26 6.16 -2.09 6.99
N ARG A 27 6.05 -2.36 5.70
CA ARG A 27 6.78 -3.45 5.02
C ARG A 27 8.29 -3.26 5.13
N VAL A 28 8.80 -2.06 4.88
CA VAL A 28 10.22 -1.75 5.06
C VAL A 28 10.66 -1.97 6.51
N LYS A 29 9.81 -1.64 7.49
CA LYS A 29 10.11 -1.76 8.93
C LYS A 29 9.95 -3.17 9.49
N SER A 30 9.18 -4.05 8.86
CA SER A 30 8.82 -5.34 9.45
C SER A 30 9.93 -6.39 9.40
N GLY A 31 10.93 -6.23 8.53
CA GLY A 31 11.98 -7.22 8.28
C GLY A 31 11.50 -8.47 7.52
N ILE A 32 10.20 -8.56 7.19
CA ILE A 32 9.60 -9.64 6.38
C ILE A 32 9.70 -9.31 4.89
N PHE A 33 9.63 -8.03 4.55
CA PHE A 33 9.69 -7.51 3.19
C PHE A 33 11.07 -6.85 2.93
N PRO A 34 11.38 -6.46 1.68
CA PRO A 34 12.61 -5.75 1.37
C PRO A 34 12.82 -4.47 2.21
N ASN A 35 14.08 -4.14 2.47
CA ASN A 35 14.47 -3.09 3.42
C ASN A 35 14.49 -1.67 2.83
N THR A 36 14.00 -1.47 1.60
CA THR A 36 13.90 -0.14 1.01
C THR A 36 12.54 0.08 0.37
N ILE A 37 12.07 1.33 0.36
CA ILE A 37 10.80 1.70 -0.29
C ILE A 37 10.82 1.30 -1.76
N LYS A 38 11.95 1.46 -2.46
CA LYS A 38 12.06 1.07 -3.87
C LYS A 38 11.87 -0.43 -4.01
N ASP A 39 12.57 -1.23 -3.22
CA ASP A 39 12.51 -2.68 -3.36
C ASP A 39 11.16 -3.25 -2.95
N VAL A 40 10.48 -2.65 -1.97
CA VAL A 40 9.08 -3.00 -1.64
C VAL A 40 8.15 -2.70 -2.82
N ILE A 41 8.25 -1.50 -3.42
CA ILE A 41 7.37 -1.11 -4.54
C ILE A 41 7.61 -1.98 -5.77
N TYR A 42 8.87 -2.31 -6.07
CA TYR A 42 9.26 -3.09 -7.24
C TYR A 42 9.43 -4.58 -6.93
N GLN A 43 8.93 -5.06 -5.80
CA GLN A 43 9.07 -6.46 -5.41
C GLN A 43 8.37 -7.37 -6.42
N VAL A 44 9.10 -8.39 -6.87
CA VAL A 44 8.61 -9.50 -7.69
C VAL A 44 8.95 -10.78 -6.94
N ASP A 45 7.98 -11.67 -6.77
CA ASP A 45 8.23 -12.96 -6.12
C ASP A 45 8.99 -13.93 -7.04
N ALA A 46 9.38 -15.09 -6.50
CA ALA A 46 10.14 -16.10 -7.23
C ALA A 46 9.39 -16.69 -8.45
N TRP A 47 8.08 -16.47 -8.54
CA TRP A 47 7.21 -16.95 -9.61
C TRP A 47 6.89 -15.86 -10.64
N GLY A 48 7.45 -14.65 -10.48
CA GLY A 48 7.25 -13.54 -11.41
C GLY A 48 6.03 -12.68 -11.10
N ASN A 49 5.37 -12.86 -9.96
CA ASN A 49 4.23 -12.02 -9.58
C ASN A 49 4.71 -10.70 -8.97
N TYR A 50 4.19 -9.59 -9.50
CA TYR A 50 4.49 -8.25 -9.00
C TYR A 50 3.65 -7.95 -7.77
N GLN A 51 4.27 -7.38 -6.75
CA GLN A 51 3.57 -6.98 -5.53
C GLN A 51 2.54 -5.87 -5.77
N PHE A 52 2.80 -4.99 -6.74
CA PHE A 52 1.90 -3.90 -7.13
C PHE A 52 1.69 -3.93 -8.64
N THR A 53 0.45 -4.17 -9.07
CA THR A 53 0.04 -4.21 -10.49
C THR A 53 0.47 -2.98 -11.29
N PRO A 54 0.45 -1.75 -10.74
CA PRO A 54 0.96 -0.55 -11.42
C PRO A 54 2.40 -0.62 -11.91
N VAL A 55 3.23 -1.46 -11.30
CA VAL A 55 4.61 -1.67 -11.76
C VAL A 55 4.62 -2.49 -13.04
N LEU A 56 3.85 -3.59 -13.07
CA LEU A 56 3.75 -4.48 -14.22
C LEU A 56 3.17 -3.78 -15.45
N ASN A 57 2.07 -3.04 -15.28
CA ASN A 57 1.37 -2.39 -16.41
C ASN A 57 1.92 -0.99 -16.76
N GLY A 58 2.97 -0.54 -16.08
CA GLY A 58 3.62 0.76 -16.30
C GLY A 58 2.86 1.97 -15.75
N TRP A 59 1.73 1.80 -15.06
CA TRP A 59 0.97 2.92 -14.47
C TRP A 59 1.78 3.69 -13.43
N ILE A 60 2.72 3.01 -12.75
CA ILE A 60 3.68 3.61 -11.82
C ILE A 60 4.51 4.73 -12.47
N ASN A 61 4.58 4.77 -13.81
CA ASN A 61 5.32 5.78 -14.55
C ASN A 61 4.57 7.13 -14.70
N ARG A 62 3.31 7.22 -14.27
CA ARG A 62 2.56 8.48 -14.29
C ARG A 62 3.00 9.43 -13.16
N PRO A 63 2.79 10.75 -13.31
CA PRO A 63 3.05 11.71 -12.23
C PRO A 63 2.14 11.42 -11.03
N ALA A 64 2.62 11.74 -9.83
CA ALA A 64 1.81 11.64 -8.62
C ALA A 64 0.82 12.82 -8.53
N SER A 65 -0.37 12.57 -8.02
CA SER A 65 -1.34 13.59 -7.66
C SER A 65 -0.88 14.38 -6.43
N THR A 66 -1.34 15.64 -6.30
CA THR A 66 -0.98 16.52 -5.17
C THR A 66 -1.33 15.89 -3.82
N ASP A 67 -2.51 15.28 -3.72
CA ASP A 67 -2.95 14.56 -2.53
C ASP A 67 -2.03 13.39 -2.19
N ALA A 68 -1.62 12.60 -3.18
CA ALA A 68 -0.75 11.45 -2.98
C ALA A 68 0.66 11.87 -2.54
N ILE A 69 1.15 13.03 -3.00
CA ILE A 69 2.42 13.61 -2.54
C ILE A 69 2.31 14.00 -1.07
N ALA A 70 1.23 14.69 -0.68
CA ALA A 70 0.98 15.05 0.71
C ALA A 70 0.84 13.80 1.60
N ALA A 71 0.03 12.82 1.18
CA ALA A 71 -0.20 11.59 1.93
C ALA A 71 1.08 10.77 2.11
N ALA A 72 1.92 10.67 1.07
CA ALA A 72 3.22 10.02 1.17
C ALA A 72 4.15 10.73 2.16
N ARG A 73 4.12 12.07 2.21
CA ARG A 73 4.92 12.86 3.17
C ARG A 73 4.44 12.62 4.60
N ASP A 74 3.13 12.60 4.83
CA ASP A 74 2.54 12.34 6.14
C ASP A 74 2.90 10.95 6.66
N ALA A 75 2.83 9.93 5.81
CA ALA A 75 3.25 8.58 6.18
C ALA A 75 4.76 8.50 6.49
N LEU A 76 5.60 9.19 5.71
CA LEU A 76 7.04 9.30 5.98
C LEU A 76 7.35 10.00 7.31
N ASN A 77 6.50 10.92 7.73
CA ASN A 77 6.57 11.59 9.03
C ASN A 77 5.97 10.76 10.19
N GLY A 78 5.52 9.53 9.91
CA GLY A 78 5.07 8.58 10.92
C GLY A 78 3.56 8.51 11.14
N ILE A 79 2.76 9.20 10.31
CA ILE A 79 1.31 9.05 10.38
C ILE A 79 0.92 7.70 9.77
N ASP A 80 0.36 6.81 10.59
CA ASP A 80 -0.16 5.52 10.14
C ASP A 80 -1.60 5.28 10.67
N PRO A 81 -2.62 5.52 9.84
CA PRO A 81 -4.02 5.26 10.20
C PRO A 81 -4.35 3.78 10.41
N THR A 82 -3.45 2.87 10.04
CA THR A 82 -3.63 1.42 10.09
C THR A 82 -2.93 0.77 11.28
N ASN A 83 -2.10 1.52 12.00
CA ASN A 83 -1.33 1.05 13.15
C ASN A 83 -0.48 -0.21 12.88
N GLY A 84 0.17 -0.29 11.72
CA GLY A 84 1.09 -1.38 11.38
C GLY A 84 0.56 -2.40 10.37
N ALA A 85 -0.46 -2.08 9.56
CA ALA A 85 -0.91 -3.00 8.52
C ALA A 85 0.19 -3.29 7.49
N LEU A 86 0.18 -4.52 6.96
CA LEU A 86 1.12 -5.02 5.95
C LEU A 86 0.45 -5.36 4.62
N TYR A 87 -0.88 -5.44 4.61
CA TYR A 87 -1.68 -5.80 3.44
C TYR A 87 -2.86 -4.84 3.31
N TYR A 88 -3.32 -4.64 2.07
CA TYR A 88 -4.57 -3.97 1.79
C TYR A 88 -5.22 -4.53 0.53
N PHE A 89 -6.53 -4.32 0.40
CA PHE A 89 -7.30 -4.71 -0.78
C PHE A 89 -8.62 -3.95 -0.84
N ASP A 90 -9.24 -3.91 -2.03
CA ASP A 90 -10.59 -3.40 -2.20
C ASP A 90 -11.63 -4.36 -1.60
N GLN A 91 -12.65 -3.84 -0.92
CA GLN A 91 -13.69 -4.64 -0.27
C GLN A 91 -14.50 -5.56 -1.22
N SER A 92 -14.44 -5.35 -2.53
CA SER A 92 -15.01 -6.26 -3.54
C SER A 92 -14.15 -7.49 -3.85
N SER A 93 -12.92 -7.55 -3.32
CA SER A 93 -12.01 -8.68 -3.52
C SER A 93 -12.63 -9.99 -3.06
N THR A 94 -12.48 -11.05 -3.86
CA THR A 94 -12.94 -12.41 -3.55
C THR A 94 -11.85 -13.30 -2.96
N ASN A 95 -10.65 -12.74 -2.70
CA ASN A 95 -9.51 -13.50 -2.18
C ASN A 95 -9.73 -13.90 -0.71
N ALA A 96 -10.07 -15.17 -0.49
CA ALA A 96 -10.34 -15.72 0.84
C ALA A 96 -9.15 -15.62 1.81
N TRP A 97 -7.92 -15.67 1.31
CA TRP A 97 -6.73 -15.54 2.17
C TRP A 97 -6.60 -14.12 2.72
N LEU A 98 -6.78 -13.08 1.89
CA LEU A 98 -6.77 -11.68 2.35
C LEU A 98 -7.85 -11.43 3.42
N TRP A 99 -9.05 -11.97 3.23
CA TRP A 99 -10.14 -11.91 4.21
C TRP A 99 -9.88 -12.69 5.50
N SER A 100 -8.93 -13.63 5.50
CA SER A 100 -8.56 -14.40 6.69
C SER A 100 -7.56 -13.67 7.61
N LEU A 101 -6.97 -12.57 7.15
CA LEU A 101 -6.01 -11.80 7.93
C LEU A 101 -6.72 -10.91 8.98
N PRO A 102 -6.12 -10.66 10.16
CA PRO A 102 -6.67 -9.73 11.13
C PRO A 102 -6.82 -8.32 10.54
N ILE A 103 -8.05 -7.79 10.54
CA ILE A 103 -8.35 -6.47 10.00
C ILE A 103 -7.80 -5.40 10.95
N ALA A 104 -7.00 -4.50 10.38
CA ALA A 104 -6.43 -3.35 11.06
C ALA A 104 -7.32 -2.11 10.92
N ALA A 105 -7.83 -1.85 9.72
CA ALA A 105 -8.69 -0.71 9.44
C ALA A 105 -9.55 -0.92 8.18
N ARG A 106 -10.66 -0.17 8.11
CA ARG A 106 -11.47 0.03 6.90
C ARG A 106 -11.55 1.52 6.62
N ILE A 107 -11.06 1.97 5.48
CA ILE A 107 -10.94 3.39 5.15
C ILE A 107 -11.31 3.55 3.68
N GLY A 108 -12.43 4.24 3.41
CA GLY A 108 -13.01 4.25 2.06
C GLY A 108 -13.46 2.85 1.65
N ASN A 109 -13.15 2.45 0.41
CA ASN A 109 -13.40 1.08 -0.07
C ASN A 109 -12.28 0.10 0.27
N MET A 110 -11.20 0.59 0.90
CA MET A 110 -10.03 -0.22 1.20
C MET A 110 -10.14 -0.90 2.57
N VAL A 111 -9.74 -2.16 2.61
CA VAL A 111 -9.54 -2.96 3.83
C VAL A 111 -8.05 -3.13 4.04
N PHE A 112 -7.57 -2.84 5.24
CA PHE A 112 -6.17 -2.95 5.64
C PHE A 112 -6.03 -4.05 6.70
N CYS A 113 -5.02 -4.89 6.58
CA CYS A 113 -4.82 -6.04 7.46
C CYS A 113 -3.38 -6.17 7.95
N TYR A 114 -3.23 -6.71 9.16
CA TYR A 114 -1.94 -7.12 9.70
C TYR A 114 -1.40 -8.36 8.97
N GLY A 115 -0.10 -8.60 9.09
CA GLY A 115 0.48 -9.90 8.76
C GLY A 115 0.19 -10.94 9.84
N LYS A 116 0.39 -12.22 9.49
CA LYS A 116 0.42 -13.31 10.47
C LYS A 116 1.80 -13.45 11.08
#